data_AF-G5LUP0-F1
#
_entry.id   AF-G5LUP0-F1
#
_cell.length_a   1.000
_cell.length_b   1.000
_cell.length_c   1.000
_cell.angle_alpha   90.00
_cell.angle_beta   90.00
_cell.angle_gamma   90.00
#
_symmetry.space_group_name_H-M   'P 1'
#
loop_
_entity.id
_entity.type
_entity.pdbx_description
1 polymer ?
#
loop_
_entity_poly.entity_id
_entity_poly.type
_entity_poly.pdbx_seq_one_letter_code
_entity_poly.pdbx_strand_id
1 'polypeptide(L)' 'MIPRSAGGEITPEGLVAVGRIAREFNLYTKITGSQRIGLFGVQKDDLPEIWRQLIEAGFET' A
#
# COMPACT_ATOMS: atom_id res chain seq x y z
N MET A 1 -5.61 -1.52 -5.05
CA MET A 1 -4.33 -2.22 -5.31
C MET A 1 -3.84 -2.94 -4.07
N ILE A 2 -2.93 -3.91 -4.19
CA ILE A 2 -2.41 -4.70 -3.06
C ILE A 2 -0.90 -4.87 -3.27
N PRO A 3 -0.03 -4.09 -2.60
CA PRO A 3 1.42 -4.23 -2.74
C PRO A 3 1.89 -5.60 -2.27
N ARG A 4 3.01 -6.07 -2.85
CA ARG A 4 3.62 -7.33 -2.46
C ARG A 4 4.33 -7.17 -1.11
N SER A 5 4.20 -8.20 -0.28
CA SER A 5 4.92 -8.36 0.98
C SER A 5 5.12 -9.86 1.19
N ALA A 6 6.39 -10.29 1.28
CA ALA A 6 6.74 -11.70 1.40
C ALA A 6 6.39 -12.21 2.79
N GLY A 7 5.56 -13.26 2.90
CA GLY A 7 5.14 -13.80 4.19
C GLY A 7 4.39 -12.83 5.12
N GLY A 8 3.95 -11.67 4.60
CA GLY A 8 3.37 -10.60 5.40
C GLY A 8 4.37 -9.72 6.15
N GLU A 9 5.66 -9.80 5.82
CA GLU A 9 6.69 -8.91 6.37
C GLU A 9 6.51 -7.47 5.88
N ILE A 10 6.42 -6.53 6.83
CA ILE A 10 6.33 -5.10 6.57
C ILE A 10 7.18 -4.40 7.64
N THR A 11 8.06 -3.49 7.21
CA THR A 11 8.86 -2.67 8.14
C THR A 11 7.96 -1.65 8.87
N PRO A 12 8.35 -1.17 10.07
CA PRO A 12 7.61 -0.10 10.75
C PRO A 12 7.40 1.14 9.85
N GLU A 13 8.42 1.53 9.11
CA GLU A 13 8.37 2.67 8.19
C GLU A 13 7.41 2.42 7.02
N GLY A 14 7.43 1.22 6.45
CA GLY A 14 6.50 0.80 5.40
C GLY A 14 5.05 0.80 5.88
N LEU A 15 4.80 0.35 7.11
CA LEU A 15 3.47 0.36 7.71
C LEU A 15 2.94 1.79 7.89
N VAL A 16 3.78 2.72 8.37
CA VAL A 16 3.44 4.14 8.47
C VAL A 16 3.17 4.74 7.09
N ALA A 17 4.00 4.42 6.10
CA ALA A 17 3.83 4.90 4.73
C ALA A 17 2.49 4.45 4.12
N VAL A 18 2.11 3.18 4.28
CA VAL A 18 0.80 2.66 3.82
C VAL A 18 -0.35 3.45 4.44
N GLY A 19 -0.31 3.72 5.75
CA GLY A 19 -1.34 4.50 6.43
C GLY A 19 -1.39 5.96 5.96
N ARG A 20 -0.25 6.58 5.69
CA ARG A 20 -0.17 7.95 5.13
C ARG A 20 -0.78 8.00 3.73
N ILE A 21 -0.34 7.12 2.84
CA ILE A 21 -0.80 7.04 1.45
C ILE A 21 -2.31 6.76 1.40
N ALA A 22 -2.79 5.80 2.21
CA ALA A 22 -4.21 5.50 2.27
C ALA A 22 -5.05 6.73 2.64
N ARG A 23 -4.60 7.54 3.61
CA ARG A 23 -5.29 8.76 4.02
C ARG A 23 -5.22 9.86 2.95
N GLU A 24 -4.07 10.04 2.31
CA GLU A 24 -3.86 11.04 1.24
C GLU A 24 -4.82 10.84 0.07
N PHE A 25 -5.01 9.59 -0.34
CA PHE A 25 -5.89 9.23 -1.46
C PHE A 25 -7.30 8.79 -1.02
N ASN A 26 -7.66 8.99 0.25
CA ASN A 26 -8.95 8.60 0.84
C ASN A 26 -9.36 7.14 0.55
N LEU A 27 -8.46 6.21 0.82
CA LEU A 27 -8.57 4.79 0.51
C LEU A 27 -8.99 3.99 1.74
N TYR A 28 -9.82 2.98 1.50
CA TYR A 28 -10.13 1.97 2.51
C TYR A 28 -8.98 0.95 2.59
N THR A 29 -8.50 0.67 3.80
CA THR A 29 -7.43 -0.31 4.03
C THR A 29 -7.97 -1.59 4.65
N LYS A 30 -7.51 -2.74 4.16
CA LYS A 30 -7.87 -4.05 4.75
C LYS A 30 -6.69 -5.02 4.68
N ILE A 31 -6.43 -5.72 5.79
CA ILE A 31 -5.55 -6.89 5.79
C ILE A 31 -6.28 -8.03 5.06
N THR A 32 -5.64 -8.58 4.03
CA THR A 32 -6.18 -9.66 3.20
C THR A 32 -5.81 -11.03 3.77
N GLY A 33 -6.49 -12.08 3.30
CA GLY A 33 -6.15 -13.47 3.66
C GLY A 33 -4.77 -13.92 3.16
N SER A 34 -4.12 -13.12 2.31
CA SER A 34 -2.75 -13.34 1.83
C SER A 34 -1.71 -12.55 2.62
N GLN A 35 -2.05 -12.14 3.85
CA GLN A 35 -1.17 -11.43 4.80
C GLN A 35 -0.63 -10.10 4.25
N ARG A 36 -1.41 -9.38 3.44
CA ARG A 36 -1.03 -8.09 2.84
C ARG A 36 -2.02 -7.01 3.22
N ILE A 37 -1.59 -5.74 3.19
CA ILE A 37 -2.49 -4.60 3.33
C ILE A 37 -2.97 -4.18 1.94
N GLY A 38 -4.26 -4.36 1.67
CA GLY A 38 -4.89 -3.86 0.44
C GLY A 38 -5.40 -2.43 0.60
N LEU A 39 -5.21 -1.63 -0.45
CA LEU A 39 -5.69 -0.26 -0.60
C LEU A 39 -6.84 -0.22 -1.62
N PHE A 40 -8.06 0.05 -1.18
CA PHE A 40 -9.28 -0.03 -1.98
C PHE A 40 -9.89 1.36 -2.21
N GLY A 41 -10.55 1.55 -3.36
CA GLY A 41 -11.12 2.84 -3.77
C GLY A 41 -10.19 3.71 -4.64
N VAL A 42 -9.01 3.19 -5.01
CA VAL A 42 -8.04 3.89 -5.86
C VAL A 42 -8.63 4.19 -7.24
N GLN A 43 -8.50 5.44 -7.68
CA GLN A 43 -8.80 5.82 -9.06
C GLN A 43 -7.68 5.37 -9.99
N LYS A 44 -8.02 5.04 -11.25
CA LYS A 44 -7.04 4.51 -12.20
C LYS A 44 -5.87 5.47 -12.45
N ASP A 45 -6.17 6.76 -12.48
CA ASP A 45 -5.17 7.80 -12.78
C ASP A 45 -4.19 8.02 -11.62
N ASP A 46 -4.58 7.66 -10.39
CA ASP A 46 -3.72 7.76 -9.20
C ASP A 46 -2.80 6.53 -9.02
N LEU A 47 -3.07 5.43 -9.73
CA LEU A 47 -2.32 4.19 -9.58
C LEU A 47 -0.80 4.38 -9.74
N PRO A 48 -0.29 5.11 -10.76
CA PRO A 48 1.15 5.28 -10.94
C PRO A 48 1.81 6.01 -9.77
N GLU A 49 1.17 7.05 -9.25
CA GLU A 49 1.71 7.85 -8.15
C GLU A 49 1.69 7.05 -6.83
N ILE A 50 0.61 6.34 -6.54
CA ILE A 50 0.53 5.48 -5.35
C ILE A 50 1.60 4.39 -5.40
N TRP A 51 1.86 3.79 -6.58
CA TRP A 51 2.93 2.80 -6.75
C TRP A 51 4.32 3.41 -6.53
N ARG A 52 4.58 4.59 -7.07
CA ARG A 52 5.84 5.30 -6.84
C ARG A 52 6.08 5.50 -5.34
N GLN A 53 5.10 6.01 -4.60
CA GLN A 53 5.25 6.23 -3.15
C GLN A 53 5.44 4.94 -2.36
N LEU A 54 4.78 3.83 -2.75
CA LEU A 54 4.97 2.54 -2.11
C LEU A 54 6.36 1.95 -2.38
N ILE A 55 6.88 2.08 -3.59
CA ILE A 55 8.26 1.66 -3.93
C ILE A 55 9.28 2.47 -3.13
N GLU A 56 9.09 3.79 -3.01
CA GLU A 56 9.93 4.65 -2.17
C GLU A 56 9.89 4.26 -0.68
N ALA A 57 8.78 3.68 -0.24
CA ALA A 57 8.62 3.11 1.10
C ALA A 57 9.17 1.68 1.25
N GLY A 58 9.80 1.13 0.20
CA GLY A 58 10.45 -0.19 0.22
C GLY A 58 9.55 -1.38 -0.15
N PHE A 59 8.36 -1.14 -0.69
CA PHE A 59 7.52 -2.23 -1.22
C PHE A 59 7.97 -2.66 -2.62
N GLU A 60 7.81 -3.95 -2.91
CA GLU A 60 8.08 -4.51 -4.23
C GLU A 60 6.90 -4.28 -5.19
N THR A 61 7.21 -4.12 -6.48
CA THR A 61 6.26 -4.04 -7.60
C THR A 61 5.51 -5.34 -7.84
#